data_AF-A0A832K9Y3-F1
#
_entry.id   AF-A0A832K9Y3-F1
#
_cell.length_a   1.000
_cell.length_b   1.000
_cell.length_c   1.000
_cell.angle_alpha   90.00
_cell.angle_beta   90.00
_cell.angle_gamma   90.00
#
_symmetry.space_group_name_H-M   'P 1'
#
loop_
_entity.id
_entity.type
_entity.pdbx_description
1 polymer ?
#
loop_
_entity_poly.entity_id
_entity_poly.type
_entity_poly.pdbx_seq_one_letter_code
_entity_poly.pdbx_strand_id
1 'polypeptide(L)' 'MIFSSFPFIFLFLPISLIGYFLLAGKRSHVQAKWWLVAASIFFYGYWNWRFCFLLGLSSV' A
#
# COMPACT_ATOMS: atom_id res chain seq x y z
N MET A 1 -3.44 -8.13 -0.32
CA MET A 1 -4.64 -7.71 -1.05
C MET A 1 -4.61 -8.32 -2.44
N ILE A 2 -5.75 -8.72 -3.00
CA ILE A 2 -5.82 -9.14 -4.41
C ILE A 2 -5.64 -7.88 -5.27
N PHE A 3 -4.85 -7.96 -6.34
CA PHE A 3 -4.58 -6.82 -7.24
C PHE A 3 -5.85 -6.19 -7.84
N SER A 4 -6.96 -6.93 -7.87
CA SER A 4 -8.26 -6.48 -8.37
C SER A 4 -9.17 -5.83 -7.31
N SER A 5 -8.73 -5.68 -6.05
CA SER A 5 -9.57 -5.11 -5.00
C SER A 5 -9.66 -3.58 -5.07
N PHE A 6 -10.87 -3.02 -4.94
CA PHE A 6 -11.12 -1.57 -4.83
C PHE A 6 -10.14 -0.80 -3.90
N PRO A 7 -9.85 -1.26 -2.66
CA PRO A 7 -8.92 -0.56 -1.78
C PRO A 7 -7.46 -0.57 -2.27
N PHE A 8 -7.07 -1.51 -3.15
CA PHE A 8 -5.75 -1.46 -3.77
C PHE A 8 -5.68 -0.32 -4.80
N ILE A 9 -6.69 -0.22 -5.67
CA ILE A 9 -6.74 0.79 -6.73
C ILE A 9 -6.92 2.20 -6.15
N PHE A 10 -7.84 2.38 -5.20
CA PHE A 10 -8.20 3.71 -4.70
C PHE A 10 -7.45 4.15 -3.44
N LEU A 11 -6.80 3.24 -2.70
CA LEU A 11 -6.04 3.60 -1.50
C LEU A 11 -4.55 3.40 -1.73
N PHE A 12 -4.13 2.17 -2.05
CA PHE A 12 -2.70 1.81 -2.11
C PHE A 12 -1.97 2.51 -3.28
N LEU A 13 -2.54 2.46 -4.48
CA LEU A 13 -1.98 3.06 -5.68
C LEU A 13 -1.74 4.58 -5.54
N PRO A 14 -2.74 5.40 -5.14
CA PRO A 14 -2.53 6.83 -4.96
C PRO A 14 -1.59 7.16 -3.81
N ILE A 15 -1.63 6.43 -2.67
CA ILE A 15 -0.67 6.65 -1.57
C ILE A 15 0.77 6.41 -2.04
N SER A 16 0.99 5.33 -2.78
CA SER A 16 2.32 4.97 -3.28
C SER A 16 2.83 6.00 -4.26
N LEU A 17 1.97 6.46 -5.18
CA LEU A 17 2.30 7.50 -6.17
C LEU A 17 2.61 8.84 -5.50
N ILE A 18 1.76 9.29 -4.57
CA ILE A 18 1.93 10.56 -3.86
C ILE A 18 3.26 10.56 -3.11
N GLY A 19 3.55 9.51 -2.35
CA GLY A 19 4.83 9.42 -1.66
C GLY A 19 6.02 9.38 -2.61
N TYR A 20 5.91 8.70 -3.76
CA TYR A 20 6.97 8.72 -4.77
C TYR A 20 7.20 10.13 -5.32
N PHE A 21 6.14 10.86 -5.71
CA PHE A 21 6.26 12.23 -6.24
C PHE A 21 6.79 13.22 -5.20
N LEU A 22 6.34 13.11 -3.94
CA LEU A 22 6.84 13.96 -2.85
C LEU A 22 8.34 13.73 -2.58
N LEU A 23 8.81 12.49 -2.65
CA LEU A 23 10.22 12.15 -2.42
C LEU A 23 11.09 12.38 -3.66
N ALA A 24 10.57 12.14 -4.86
CA ALA A 24 11.26 12.39 -6.12
C ALA A 24 11.51 13.89 -6.36
N GLY A 25 10.60 14.76 -5.90
CA GLY A 25 10.76 16.21 -6.00
C GLY A 25 11.96 16.77 -5.21
N LYS A 26 12.47 16.06 -4.20
CA LYS A 26 13.55 16.53 -3.32
C LYS A 26 14.97 16.16 -3.77
N ARG A 27 15.20 15.88 -5.07
CA ARG A 27 16.53 15.71 -5.68
C ARG A 27 17.34 14.50 -5.19
N SER A 28 16.75 13.63 -4.36
CA SER A 28 17.38 12.39 -3.90
C SER A 28 16.66 11.18 -4.47
N HIS A 29 17.08 10.76 -5.67
CA HIS A 29 16.60 9.53 -6.33
C HIS A 29 16.75 8.28 -5.45
N VAL A 30 17.64 8.31 -4.45
CA VAL A 30 17.83 7.23 -3.49
C VAL A 30 16.61 7.09 -2.57
N GLN A 31 16.07 8.20 -2.08
CA GLN A 31 14.89 8.19 -1.19
C GLN A 31 13.63 7.71 -1.92
N ALA A 32 13.46 8.10 -3.19
CA ALA A 32 12.36 7.61 -4.02
C ALA A 32 12.44 6.08 -4.26
N LYS A 33 13.65 5.53 -4.42
CA LYS A 33 13.85 4.07 -4.52
C LYS A 33 13.51 3.35 -3.21
N TRP A 34 13.95 3.88 -2.07
CA TRP A 34 13.58 3.31 -0.76
C TRP A 34 12.07 3.36 -0.50
N TRP A 35 11.38 4.40 -0.99
CA TRP A 35 9.92 4.48 -0.92
C TRP A 35 9.22 3.35 -1.70
N LEU A 36 9.68 3.04 -2.92
CA LEU A 36 9.14 1.93 -3.71
C LEU A 36 9.35 0.56 -3.03
N VAL A 37 10.52 0.38 -2.40
CA VAL A 37 10.82 -0.83 -1.60
C VAL A 37 9.89 -0.92 -0.40
N ALA A 38 9.74 0.16 0.36
CA ALA A 38 8.84 0.21 1.50
C ALA A 38 7.37 -0.02 1.10
N ALA A 39 6.91 0.57 -0.01
CA ALA A 39 5.57 0.37 -0.55
C ALA A 39 5.34 -1.10 -0.96
N SER A 40 6.34 -1.76 -1.54
CA SER A 40 6.28 -3.19 -1.87
C SER A 40 6.19 -4.07 -0.63
N ILE A 41 6.99 -3.77 0.40
CA ILE A 41 6.92 -4.47 1.70
C ILE A 41 5.57 -4.24 2.36
N PHE A 42 5.04 -3.02 2.29
CA PHE A 42 3.72 -2.71 2.85
C PHE A 42 2.60 -3.45 2.12
N PHE A 43 2.64 -3.51 0.78
CA PHE A 43 1.68 -4.29 -0.01
C PHE A 43 1.65 -5.77 0.38
N TYR A 44 2.84 -6.36 0.56
CA TYR A 44 2.98 -7.75 0.99
C TYR A 44 2.60 -7.94 2.47
N GLY A 45 3.03 -7.04 3.36
CA GLY A 45 2.81 -7.11 4.81
C GLY A 45 1.38 -6.79 5.25
N TYR A 46 0.61 -6.05 4.45
CA TYR A 46 -0.77 -5.67 4.75
C TYR A 46 -1.76 -6.85 4.75
N TRP A 47 -1.32 -8.05 4.38
CA TRP A 47 -2.21 -9.21 4.26
C TRP A 47 -2.77 -9.71 5.62
N ASN A 48 -2.24 -9.30 6.78
CA ASN A 48 -2.58 -9.96 8.06
C ASN A 48 -3.20 -9.05 9.17
N TRP A 49 -4.35 -8.41 8.89
CA TRP A 49 -5.23 -7.91 9.96
C TRP A 49 -6.72 -7.81 9.58
N ARG A 50 -7.03 -7.46 8.32
CA ARG A 50 -8.42 -7.14 7.91
C ARG A 50 -9.29 -8.33 7.53
N PHE A 51 -8.71 -9.50 7.24
CA PHE A 51 -9.49 -10.70 6.89
C PHE A 51 -10.17 -11.35 8.11
N CYS A 52 -9.58 -11.22 9.31
CA CYS A 52 -10.24 -11.71 10.54
C CYS A 52 -11.52 -10.94 10.88
N PHE A 53 -11.56 -9.62 10.62
CA PHE A 53 -12.71 -8.79 10.98
C PHE A 53 -13.94 -9.04 10.08
N LEU A 54 -13.73 -9.24 8.78
CA LEU A 54 -14.83 -9.51 7.83
C LEU A 54 -15.45 -10.90 8.03
N LEU A 55 -14.66 -11.91 8.41
CA LEU A 55 -15.17 -13.24 8.72
C LEU A 55 -15.96 -13.27 10.04
N GLY A 56 -15.52 -12.53 11.07
CA GLY A 56 -16.24 -12.44 12.34
C GLY A 56 -17.57 -11.68 12.26
N LEU A 57 -17.66 -10.65 11.41
CA LEU A 57 -18.90 -9.88 11.20
C LEU A 57 -19.95 -10.65 10.38
N SER A 58 -19.54 -11.60 9.54
CA SER A 58 -20.46 -12.41 8.72
C SER A 58 -21.01 -13.64 9.46
N SER A 59 -20.42 -14.01 10.59
CA SER A 59 -20.81 -15.17 11.39
C SER A 59 -21.77 -14.84 12.54
N VAL A 60 -22.35 -13.63 12.55
CA VAL A 60 -23.37 -13.17 13.51
C VAL A 60 -24.63 -12.73 12.80
#